data_AF-A0A656BZF6-F1
#
_entry.id   AF-A0A656BZF6-F1
#
_cell.length_a   1.000
_cell.length_b   1.000
_cell.length_c   1.000
_cell.angle_alpha   90.00
_cell.angle_beta   90.00
_cell.angle_gamma   90.00
#
_symmetry.space_group_name_H-M   'P 1'
#
loop_
_entity.id
_entity.type
_entity.pdbx_description
1 polymer ?
#
loop_
_entity_poly.entity_id
_entity_poly.type
_entity_poly.pdbx_seq_one_letter_code
_entity_poly.pdbx_strand_id
1 'polypeptide(L)'
;MGVVSLLSPFKIRRNAESCIGCGKCAKNCPSRIPVDKLIQVRTVECTGCMTCVESCPVASTLTFSLQKPAANKKAFALSGWLMTLLVLRIMFAVIGYAMYAGVWQSPVPEELYRRLIPQAPMIGH
;
A
#
# COMPACT_ATOMS: atom_id res chain seq x y z
N MET A 1 9.82 0.73 -10.24
CA MET A 1 8.45 0.57 -9.70
C MET A 1 7.76 -0.76 -10.11
N GLY A 2 8.49 -1.85 -10.40
CA GLY A 2 7.89 -3.14 -10.82
C GLY A 2 7.95 -4.28 -9.79
N VAL A 3 8.94 -4.25 -8.89
CA VAL A 3 9.22 -5.35 -7.93
C VAL A 3 8.12 -5.47 -6.86
N VAL A 4 7.46 -4.37 -6.51
CA VAL A 4 6.38 -4.35 -5.51
C VAL A 4 5.12 -5.07 -6.02
N SER A 5 4.85 -5.05 -7.33
CA SER A 5 3.69 -5.72 -7.93
C SER A 5 3.82 -7.26 -7.94
N LEU A 6 5.04 -7.77 -8.15
CA LEU A 6 5.36 -9.21 -8.07
C LEU A 6 5.10 -9.81 -6.68
N LEU A 7 5.31 -8.99 -5.63
CA LEU A 7 5.09 -9.34 -4.23
C LEU A 7 3.64 -9.14 -3.76
N SER A 8 2.74 -8.67 -4.64
CA SER A 8 1.34 -8.47 -4.28
C SER A 8 0.69 -9.79 -3.82
N PRO A 9 0.09 -9.83 -2.62
CA PRO A 9 -0.56 -11.02 -2.06
C PRO A 9 -1.90 -11.35 -2.73
N PHE A 10 -2.38 -10.48 -3.62
CA PHE A 10 -3.63 -10.60 -4.34
C PHE A 10 -3.40 -11.28 -5.69
N LYS A 11 -3.49 -12.61 -5.73
CA LYS A 11 -3.32 -13.40 -6.96
C LYS A 11 -4.50 -14.34 -7.18
N ILE A 12 -4.92 -14.46 -8.43
CA ILE A 12 -6.01 -15.35 -8.85
C ILE A 12 -5.47 -16.79 -8.92
N ARG A 13 -6.18 -17.72 -8.28
CA ARG A 13 -5.87 -19.16 -8.29
C ARG A 13 -7.01 -19.97 -8.88
N ARG A 14 -6.65 -20.96 -9.70
CA ARG A 14 -7.55 -21.97 -10.27
C ARG A 14 -7.47 -23.23 -9.41
N ASN A 15 -8.60 -23.72 -8.94
CA ASN A 15 -8.69 -25.08 -8.43
C ASN A 15 -8.74 -26.05 -9.63
N ALA A 16 -7.75 -26.92 -9.76
CA ALA A 16 -7.70 -27.89 -10.85
C ALA A 16 -8.78 -28.97 -10.72
N GLU A 17 -9.23 -29.27 -9.50
CA GLU A 17 -10.20 -30.34 -9.22
C GLU A 17 -11.62 -29.98 -9.67
N SER A 18 -12.02 -28.72 -9.48
CA SER A 18 -13.35 -28.24 -9.88
C SER A 18 -13.39 -27.67 -11.31
N CYS A 19 -12.24 -27.57 -11.99
CA CYS A 19 -12.15 -26.94 -13.29
C CYS A 19 -12.52 -27.91 -14.42
N ILE A 20 -13.58 -27.57 -15.17
CA ILE A 20 -14.04 -28.33 -16.35
C ILE A 20 -13.28 -27.98 -17.65
N GLY A 21 -12.22 -27.17 -17.60
CA GLY A 21 -11.41 -26.84 -18.78
C GLY A 21 -12.12 -26.04 -19.88
N CYS A 22 -13.20 -25.31 -19.56
CA CYS A 22 -14.00 -24.60 -20.57
C CYS A 22 -13.32 -23.42 -21.29
N GLY A 23 -12.18 -22.93 -20.80
CA GLY A 23 -11.40 -21.85 -21.42
C GLY A 23 -12.03 -20.45 -21.40
N LYS A 24 -13.24 -20.26 -20.83
CA LYS A 24 -13.93 -18.95 -20.81
C LYS A 24 -13.15 -17.86 -20.08
N CYS A 25 -12.46 -18.22 -18.99
CA CYS A 25 -11.65 -17.29 -18.20
C CYS A 25 -10.50 -16.65 -19.00
N ALA A 26 -9.87 -17.37 -19.92
CA ALA A 26 -8.81 -16.84 -20.78
C ALA A 26 -9.36 -15.94 -21.89
N LYS A 27 -10.54 -16.28 -22.44
CA LYS A 27 -11.22 -15.47 -23.47
C LYS A 27 -11.69 -14.12 -22.95
N ASN A 28 -12.20 -14.09 -21.72
CA ASN A 28 -12.67 -12.87 -21.06
C ASN A 28 -11.55 -12.06 -20.39
N CYS A 29 -10.30 -12.51 -20.42
CA CYS A 29 -9.19 -11.77 -19.83
C CYS A 29 -8.79 -10.60 -20.76
N PRO A 30 -8.87 -9.34 -20.32
CA PRO A 30 -8.47 -8.19 -21.13
C PRO A 30 -6.97 -8.23 -21.48
N SER A 31 -6.16 -8.78 -20.56
CA SER A 31 -4.72 -8.97 -20.75
C SER A 31 -4.37 -10.26 -21.53
N ARG A 32 -5.36 -11.01 -22.04
CA ARG A 32 -5.18 -12.28 -22.78
C ARG A 32 -4.28 -13.31 -22.09
N ILE A 33 -4.30 -13.33 -20.76
CA ILE A 33 -3.52 -14.28 -19.96
C ILE A 33 -4.21 -15.66 -20.04
N PRO A 34 -3.47 -16.76 -20.24
CA PRO A 34 -4.05 -18.11 -20.28
C PRO A 34 -4.44 -18.64 -18.89
N VAL A 35 -5.38 -17.95 -18.22
CA VAL A 35 -5.87 -18.28 -16.86
C VAL A 35 -6.41 -19.71 -16.76
N ASP A 36 -6.88 -20.26 -17.87
CA ASP A 36 -7.35 -21.64 -17.99
C ASP A 36 -6.24 -22.68 -17.81
N LYS A 37 -4.97 -22.35 -18.13
CA LYS A 37 -3.83 -23.26 -18.05
C LYS A 37 -3.02 -23.10 -16.76
N LEU A 38 -3.06 -21.93 -16.16
CA LEU A 38 -2.28 -21.63 -14.94
C LEU A 38 -3.05 -21.97 -13.65
N ILE A 39 -2.38 -22.66 -12.71
CA ILE A 39 -2.90 -22.87 -11.34
C ILE A 39 -2.89 -21.56 -10.56
N GLN A 40 -1.90 -20.70 -10.79
CA GLN A 40 -1.78 -19.38 -10.19
C GLN A 40 -1.31 -18.37 -11.23
N VAL A 41 -2.03 -17.26 -11.35
CA VAL A 41 -1.60 -16.14 -12.20
C VAL A 41 -0.49 -15.38 -11.47
N ARG A 42 0.75 -15.48 -11.96
CA ARG A 42 1.94 -14.80 -11.41
C ARG A 42 2.49 -13.70 -12.32
N THR A 43 1.75 -13.39 -13.38
CA THR A 43 2.13 -12.45 -14.43
C THR A 43 1.86 -11.02 -13.97
N VAL A 44 2.73 -10.07 -14.35
CA VAL A 44 2.61 -8.64 -13.97
C VAL A 44 1.51 -7.92 -14.75
N GLU A 45 1.10 -8.52 -15.86
CA GLU A 45 0.04 -8.12 -16.77
C GLU A 45 -1.35 -8.33 -16.15
N CYS A 46 -1.42 -9.12 -15.06
CA CYS A 46 -2.65 -9.35 -14.32
C CYS A 46 -2.93 -8.18 -13.37
N THR A 47 -3.88 -7.32 -13.74
CA THR A 47 -4.32 -6.19 -12.92
C THR A 47 -5.32 -6.57 -11.82
N GLY A 48 -5.75 -7.83 -11.75
CA GLY A 48 -6.71 -8.28 -10.74
C GLY A 48 -8.15 -7.81 -10.97
N CYS A 49 -8.54 -7.54 -12.22
CA CYS A 49 -9.89 -7.09 -12.61
C CYS A 49 -11.05 -8.07 -12.33
N MET A 50 -10.78 -9.29 -11.88
CA MET A 50 -11.74 -10.34 -11.50
C MET A 50 -12.71 -10.82 -12.60
N THR A 51 -12.64 -10.33 -13.84
CA THR A 51 -13.51 -10.77 -14.96
C THR A 51 -13.45 -12.28 -15.22
N CYS A 52 -12.31 -12.91 -14.96
CA CYS A 52 -12.16 -14.36 -15.09
C CYS A 52 -12.96 -15.14 -14.02
N VAL A 53 -13.17 -14.58 -12.83
CA VAL A 53 -13.96 -15.18 -11.75
C VAL A 53 -15.44 -15.11 -12.11
N GLU A 54 -15.90 -13.95 -12.58
CA GLU A 54 -17.30 -13.73 -12.99
C GLU A 54 -17.71 -14.57 -14.22
N SER A 55 -16.82 -14.71 -15.19
CA SER A 55 -17.08 -15.52 -16.40
C SER A 55 -16.99 -17.04 -16.16
N CYS A 56 -16.58 -17.48 -14.96
CA CYS A 56 -16.44 -18.89 -14.66
C CYS A 56 -17.83 -19.53 -14.45
N PRO A 57 -18.23 -20.53 -15.25
CA PRO A 57 -19.53 -21.18 -15.10
C PRO A 57 -19.60 -22.09 -13.87
N VAL A 58 -18.45 -22.46 -13.29
CA VAL A 58 -18.37 -23.33 -12.11
C VAL A 58 -18.06 -22.46 -10.89
N ALA A 59 -19.04 -22.33 -10.01
CA ALA A 59 -18.89 -21.61 -8.75
C ALA A 59 -17.66 -22.11 -7.98
N SER A 60 -16.91 -21.19 -7.36
CA SER A 60 -15.72 -21.46 -6.53
C SER A 60 -14.48 -22.08 -7.21
N THR A 61 -14.45 -22.21 -8.54
CA THR A 61 -13.26 -22.75 -9.24
C THR A 61 -12.11 -21.76 -9.33
N LEU A 62 -12.43 -20.48 -9.49
CA LEU A 62 -11.45 -19.39 -9.48
C LEU A 62 -11.63 -18.59 -8.21
N THR A 63 -10.58 -18.52 -7.39
CA THR A 63 -10.61 -17.77 -6.13
C THR A 63 -9.64 -16.61 -6.20
N PHE A 64 -10.15 -15.42 -5.85
CA PHE A 64 -9.34 -14.24 -5.55
C PHE A 64 -9.03 -14.26 -4.05
N SER A 65 -8.18 -15.20 -3.64
CA SER A 65 -7.77 -15.31 -2.25
C SER A 65 -6.51 -14.47 -2.05
N LEU A 66 -6.50 -13.61 -1.02
CA LEU A 66 -5.23 -13.23 -0.41
C LEU A 66 -4.49 -14.51 -0.10
N GLN A 67 -3.25 -14.60 -0.51
CA GLN A 67 -2.35 -15.51 0.16
C GLN A 67 -2.34 -15.06 1.64
N LYS A 68 -3.03 -15.78 2.54
CA LYS A 68 -2.59 -15.78 3.94
C LYS A 68 -1.14 -16.23 3.84
N PRO A 69 -0.14 -15.40 4.18
CA PRO A 69 1.23 -15.84 4.14
C PRO A 69 1.33 -17.06 5.05
N ALA A 70 1.41 -18.23 4.44
CA ALA A 70 1.59 -19.48 5.15
C ALA A 70 2.96 -19.38 5.82
N ALA A 71 2.90 -19.24 7.14
CA ALA A 71 3.92 -19.62 8.09
C ALA A 71 5.28 -18.91 7.96
N ASN A 72 5.64 -18.29 9.08
CA ASN A 72 6.97 -18.46 9.63
C ASN A 72 8.08 -17.68 8.94
N LYS A 73 7.98 -16.36 9.03
CA LYS A 73 9.15 -15.64 9.52
C LYS A 73 8.72 -14.97 10.81
N LYS A 74 9.44 -15.30 11.89
CA LYS A 74 9.61 -14.46 13.07
C LYS A 74 10.25 -13.13 12.64
N ALA A 75 9.62 -12.43 11.71
CA ALA A 75 9.95 -11.09 11.31
C ALA A 75 9.48 -10.25 12.47
N PHE A 76 10.38 -10.13 13.45
CA PHE A 76 10.40 -9.11 14.47
C PHE A 76 8.99 -8.67 14.89
N ALA A 77 8.44 -9.33 15.90
CA ALA A 77 7.30 -8.82 16.64
C ALA A 77 7.73 -7.53 17.38
N LEU A 78 8.08 -6.49 16.62
CA LEU A 78 8.04 -5.10 17.04
C LEU A 78 6.55 -4.90 17.14
N SER A 79 6.03 -5.22 18.32
CA SER A 79 4.69 -4.85 18.76
C SER A 79 4.38 -3.50 18.13
N GLY A 80 3.25 -3.34 17.42
CA GLY A 80 2.94 -2.09 16.73
C GLY A 80 3.10 -0.87 17.66
N TRP A 81 2.89 -1.10 18.96
CA TRP A 81 3.17 -0.16 20.04
C TRP A 81 4.64 0.29 20.16
N LEU A 82 5.62 -0.61 20.00
CA LEU A 82 7.05 -0.29 20.03
C LEU A 82 7.45 0.63 18.86
N MET A 83 6.85 0.44 17.68
CA MET A 83 7.04 1.36 16.54
C MET A 83 6.46 2.73 16.84
N THR A 84 5.24 2.77 17.39
CA THR A 84 4.62 4.04 17.80
C THR A 84 5.47 4.77 18.83
N LEU A 85 5.95 4.08 19.86
CA LEU A 85 6.82 4.67 20.89
C LEU A 85 8.15 5.16 20.33
N LEU A 86 8.77 4.41 19.42
CA LEU A 86 10.03 4.81 18.80
C LEU A 86 9.86 6.10 17.98
N VAL A 87 8.80 6.18 17.16
CA VAL A 87 8.50 7.38 16.37
C VAL A 87 8.21 8.57 17.27
N LEU A 88 7.38 8.39 18.30
CA LEU A 88 7.04 9.44 19.25
C LEU A 88 8.31 9.96 19.95
N ARG A 89 9.17 9.05 20.41
CA ARG A 89 10.43 9.37 21.08
C ARG A 89 11.38 10.16 20.17
N ILE A 90 11.52 9.76 18.91
CA ILE A 90 12.37 10.48 17.95
C ILE A 90 11.81 11.89 17.72
N MET A 91 10.49 12.02 17.51
CA MET A 91 9.85 13.31 17.30
C MET A 91 10.11 14.26 18.49
N PHE A 92 9.83 13.81 19.71
CA PHE A 92 10.06 14.61 20.92
C PHE A 92 11.55 14.91 21.16
N ALA A 93 12.45 13.97 20.83
CA ALA A 93 13.88 14.18 20.95
C ALA A 93 14.39 15.26 19.98
N VAL A 94 13.92 15.26 18.73
CA VAL A 94 14.29 16.29 17.74
C VAL A 94 13.78 17.67 18.15
N ILE A 95 12.54 17.76 18.62
CA ILE A 95 11.96 19.04 19.09
C ILE A 95 12.73 19.54 20.33
N GLY A 96 12.98 18.65 21.30
CA GLY A 96 13.78 18.98 22.49
C GLY A 96 15.19 19.43 22.15
N TYR A 97 15.84 18.75 21.20
CA TYR A 97 17.16 19.15 20.70
C TYR A 97 17.12 20.52 20.02
N ALA A 98 16.11 20.80 19.19
CA ALA A 98 15.95 22.10 18.54
C ALA A 98 15.71 23.25 19.53
N MET A 99 14.96 23.00 20.60
CA MET A 99 14.79 23.96 21.71
C MET A 99 16.10 24.18 22.48
N TYR A 100 16.82 23.10 22.82
CA TYR A 100 18.11 23.19 23.52
C TYR A 100 19.18 23.91 22.69
N ALA A 101 19.25 23.64 21.39
CA ALA A 101 20.17 24.29 20.47
C ALA A 101 19.82 25.76 20.20
N GLY A 102 18.73 26.29 20.76
CA GLY A 102 18.31 27.69 20.61
C GLY A 102 17.81 28.05 19.20
N VAL A 103 17.82 27.11 18.26
CA VAL A 103 17.38 27.30 16.86
C VAL A 103 15.85 27.50 16.78
N TRP A 104 15.12 27.15 17.84
CA TRP A 104 13.68 27.39 17.94
C TRP A 104 13.31 28.85 18.23
N GLN A 105 14.25 29.68 18.71
CA GLN A 105 14.01 31.12 18.85
C GLN A 105 14.14 31.76 17.47
N SER A 106 13.00 32.05 16.84
CA SER A 106 12.97 32.80 15.58
C SER A 106 13.69 34.14 15.80
N PRO A 107 14.73 34.48 15.00
CA PRO A 107 15.54 35.69 15.17
C PRO A 107 14.79 36.98 14.76
N VAL A 108 13.46 36.98 14.83
CA VAL A 108 12.61 38.06 14.35
C VAL A 108 12.41 39.06 15.50
N PRO A 109 12.88 40.32 15.35
CA PRO A 109 12.68 41.34 16.37
C PRO A 109 11.19 41.68 16.51
N GLU A 110 10.72 41.87 17.75
CA GLU A 110 9.36 42.33 18.09
C GLU A 110 8.93 43.58 17.29
N GLU A 111 9.88 44.46 16.97
CA GLU A 111 9.64 45.67 16.18
C GLU A 111 9.19 45.37 14.74
N LEU A 112 9.66 44.27 14.15
CA LEU A 112 9.26 43.83 12.82
C LEU A 112 7.84 43.23 12.84
N TYR A 113 7.50 42.48 13.88
CA TYR A 113 6.13 41.96 14.08
C TYR A 113 5.12 43.11 14.21
N ARG A 114 5.41 44.12 15.03
CA ARG A 114 4.51 45.27 15.22
C ARG A 114 4.28 46.08 13.95
N ARG A 115 5.25 46.11 13.02
CA ARG A 115 5.08 46.75 11.71
C ARG A 115 4.31 45.90 10.70
N LEU A 116 4.55 44.58 10.66
CA LEU A 116 3.94 43.70 9.65
C LEU A 116 2.48 43.32 9.96
N ILE A 117 2.11 43.14 11.23
CA ILE A 117 0.75 42.76 11.65
C ILE A 117 -0.33 43.74 11.14
N PRO A 118 -0.19 45.07 11.28
CA PRO A 118 -1.19 46.02 10.76
C PRO A 118 -1.23 46.10 9.22
N GLN A 119 -0.21 45.58 8.52
CA GLN A 119 -0.16 45.53 7.05
C GLN A 119 -0.68 44.21 6.48
N ALA A 120 -0.89 43.18 7.31
CA ALA A 120 -1.51 41.90 6.96
C ALA A 120 -2.84 41.98 6.17
N PRO A 121 -3.76 42.93 6.44
CA PRO A 121 -5.00 43.04 5.64
C PRO A 121 -4.77 43.54 4.20
N MET A 122 -3.60 44.07 3.84
CA MET A 122 -3.31 44.54 2.47
C MET A 122 -2.64 43.50 1.57
N ILE A 123 -2.21 42.35 2.12
CA ILE A 123 -1.46 41.29 1.40
C ILE A 123 -2.33 40.06 1.09
N GLY A 124 -3.60 40.05 1.51
CA GLY A 124 -4.61 39.11 1.04
C GLY A 124 -5.33 39.69 -0.17
N HIS A 125 -5.01 39.20 -1.36
CA HIS A 125 -5.83 39.37 -2.56
C HIS A 125 -6.92 38.29 -2.60
#